data_AF-A0A8T1T5E2-F1
#
_entry.id   AF-A0A8T1T5E2-F1
#
_cell.length_a   1.000
_cell.length_b   1.000
_cell.length_c   1.000
_cell.angle_alpha   90.00
_cell.angle_beta   90.00
_cell.angle_gamma   90.00
#
_symmetry.space_group_name_H-M   'P 1'
#
loop_
_entity.id
_entity.type
_entity.pdbx_description
1 polymer ?
#
loop_
_entity_poly.entity_id
_entity_poly.type
_entity_poly.pdbx_seq_one_letter_code
_entity_poly.pdbx_strand_id
1 'polypeptide(L)'
;MDQMEGLSADSIKGSRSSDEEKCGRYNKYIVGFLYILYFFPLMALLATLKDPVGAAAQKSQEDVISPGLGGVSAPALQAPALPHLPRTRRKRYTLTPGQLKWDHFNLTYRIVSFPRNLINESDTRKGLAAAFRMWSNVSPFNFKEVPPNSASDLEIGFYSINHTDCLESLIHHCFDGTTGELAHAFFPKNGEIHFDDHEYWILGNTRFSWKKGVWLTDLVHVAAHEIGHALGLMHSLNSNALMHINATLTGKKTISQDDIWGIHRLYGCTDRLFVCPSWARKGFCETRRKLMKKHCPSSCDFCYEFPFPTVVPTPPPLRTKTKIVPEGRNVTFRCGQKIIHKKGKVYWYKDKELLEYSYPGYLALNDDHMSIIANAINEGTYTCIVKKRQRILTTYSWRIRVKN
;
A
#
# COMPACT_ATOMS: atom_id res chain seq x y z
N MET A 1 -1.96 -10.88 73.82
CA MET A 1 -2.39 -10.38 75.14
C MET A 1 -1.96 -8.93 75.18
N ASP A 2 -2.97 -8.05 75.21
CA ASP A 2 -3.02 -6.64 75.63
C ASP A 2 -2.23 -5.60 74.79
N GLN A 3 -2.88 -4.71 74.03
CA GLN A 3 -3.73 -3.53 74.38
C GLN A 3 -2.91 -2.39 75.02
N MET A 4 -2.78 -1.25 74.30
CA MET A 4 -3.47 0.05 74.52
C MET A 4 -2.93 0.80 75.75
N GLU A 5 -2.78 2.11 75.85
CA GLU A 5 -3.13 3.37 75.19
C GLU A 5 -2.29 4.44 75.96
N GLY A 6 -2.07 5.71 75.61
CA GLY A 6 -2.70 6.64 74.68
C GLY A 6 -2.40 8.09 75.12
N LEU A 7 -3.06 9.03 74.43
CA LEU A 7 -3.29 10.47 74.71
C LEU A 7 -2.15 11.45 74.34
N SER A 8 -2.36 12.63 73.74
CA SER A 8 -3.52 13.40 73.21
C SER A 8 -2.94 14.66 72.49
N ALA A 9 -3.23 14.97 71.21
CA ALA A 9 -4.29 15.79 70.59
C ALA A 9 -4.14 17.34 70.63
N ASP A 10 -4.06 17.96 69.43
CA ASP A 10 -4.76 19.19 68.93
C ASP A 10 -4.00 19.74 67.69
N SER A 11 -4.45 19.63 66.43
CA SER A 11 -5.60 20.19 65.69
C SER A 11 -5.52 21.69 65.34
N ILE A 12 -5.07 22.05 64.12
CA ILE A 12 -5.64 23.16 63.31
C ILE A 12 -5.64 22.78 61.81
N LYS A 13 -6.77 23.09 61.15
CA LYS A 13 -7.26 22.74 59.80
C LYS A 13 -6.65 23.55 58.64
N GLY A 14 -6.75 22.93 57.45
CA GLY A 14 -7.01 23.57 56.14
C GLY A 14 -5.85 23.47 55.15
N SER A 15 -6.03 23.30 53.83
CA SER A 15 -7.15 22.91 52.99
C SER A 15 -6.57 22.51 51.62
N ARG A 16 -7.19 21.51 50.97
CA ARG A 16 -7.42 21.36 49.52
C ARG A 16 -6.22 21.46 48.55
N SER A 17 -5.95 20.33 47.88
CA SER A 17 -5.10 20.24 46.68
C SER A 17 -5.79 20.81 45.44
N SER A 18 -5.11 21.73 44.75
CA SER A 18 -5.27 22.02 43.32
C SER A 18 -4.22 23.06 42.93
N ASP A 19 -3.24 22.65 42.12
CA ASP A 19 -2.34 23.45 41.26
C ASP A 19 -1.63 22.38 40.40
N GLU A 20 -1.98 22.04 39.15
CA GLU A 20 -2.26 22.83 37.95
C GLU A 20 -1.36 24.06 37.74
N GLU A 21 -0.72 24.08 36.57
CA GLU A 21 0.06 25.15 35.94
C GLU A 21 1.58 25.32 36.23
N LYS A 22 2.32 25.27 35.10
CA LYS A 22 3.61 25.92 34.76
C LYS A 22 4.88 25.18 35.27
N CYS A 23 5.95 25.01 34.48
CA CYS A 23 6.43 25.74 33.31
C CYS A 23 7.43 24.86 32.53
N GLY A 24 7.37 24.83 31.19
CA GLY A 24 8.55 25.24 30.41
C GLY A 24 8.26 25.28 28.92
N ARG A 25 7.55 26.33 28.51
CA ARG A 25 7.35 26.79 27.13
C ARG A 25 8.70 27.29 26.60
N TYR A 26 9.30 26.57 25.64
CA TYR A 26 10.41 27.09 24.82
C TYR A 26 10.28 26.60 23.38
N ASN A 27 10.38 27.55 22.44
CA ASN A 27 10.40 27.43 20.98
C ASN A 27 9.14 26.94 20.24
N LYS A 28 8.15 27.84 20.15
CA LYS A 28 7.16 27.82 19.06
C LYS A 28 6.76 29.23 18.61
N TYR A 29 7.74 30.10 18.38
CA TYR A 29 7.62 31.36 17.64
C TYR A 29 8.95 31.60 16.93
N ILE A 30 8.93 32.02 15.65
CA ILE A 30 10.01 31.90 14.62
C ILE A 30 9.99 30.48 14.03
N VAL A 31 9.13 30.11 13.06
CA VAL A 31 9.19 30.45 11.62
C VAL A 31 7.77 30.43 11.04
N GLY A 32 6.86 31.22 11.61
CA GLY A 32 5.46 31.33 11.19
C GLY A 32 5.04 32.76 10.86
N PHE A 33 5.97 33.57 10.32
CA PHE A 33 5.75 35.02 10.14
C PHE A 33 6.32 35.59 8.82
N LEU A 34 6.36 34.79 7.75
CA LEU A 34 6.72 35.27 6.40
C LEU A 34 5.88 34.70 5.25
N TYR A 35 4.61 34.34 5.49
CA TYR A 35 3.75 33.82 4.42
C TYR A 35 2.31 34.40 4.35
N ILE A 36 1.99 35.43 5.15
CA ILE A 36 0.64 36.03 5.17
C ILE A 36 0.71 37.56 4.93
N LEU A 37 1.62 38.03 4.07
CA LEU A 37 1.66 39.45 3.66
C LEU A 37 1.95 39.68 2.17
N TYR A 38 1.87 38.64 1.34
CA TYR A 38 1.88 38.78 -0.12
C TYR A 38 0.85 37.83 -0.71
N PHE A 39 -0.43 38.23 -0.73
CA PHE A 39 -1.35 38.03 -1.84
C PHE A 39 -2.74 38.54 -1.44
N PHE A 40 -3.22 39.53 -2.19
CA PHE A 40 -4.51 40.24 -2.15
C PHE A 40 -4.64 41.35 -1.10
N PRO A 41 -4.88 42.61 -1.52
CA PRO A 41 -5.92 42.94 -2.50
C PRO A 41 -5.49 43.91 -3.63
N LEU A 42 -5.93 43.63 -4.85
CA LEU A 42 -6.31 44.67 -5.79
C LEU A 42 -7.39 44.13 -6.73
N MET A 43 -8.34 45.00 -7.07
CA MET A 43 -9.37 44.89 -8.10
C MET A 43 -10.75 44.44 -7.60
N ALA A 44 -11.44 45.38 -6.97
CA ALA A 44 -12.83 45.66 -7.31
C ALA A 44 -12.85 46.96 -8.15
N LEU A 45 -13.22 46.88 -9.45
CA LEU A 45 -14.26 47.70 -10.09
C LEU A 45 -14.40 47.38 -11.60
N LEU A 46 -15.66 47.38 -12.05
CA LEU A 46 -16.20 47.43 -13.44
C LEU A 46 -16.22 46.10 -14.22
N ALA A 47 -17.33 45.64 -14.81
CA ALA A 47 -18.71 46.09 -14.83
C ALA A 47 -19.59 44.92 -15.33
N THR A 48 -20.76 44.77 -14.71
CA THR A 48 -22.08 44.41 -15.25
C THR A 48 -22.17 43.79 -16.65
N LEU A 49 -22.81 42.62 -16.75
CA LEU A 49 -23.96 42.34 -17.66
C LEU A 49 -24.64 40.99 -17.28
N LYS A 50 -25.68 41.10 -16.45
CA LYS A 50 -27.04 40.50 -16.52
C LYS A 50 -27.26 39.19 -17.33
N ASP A 51 -27.45 38.07 -16.60
CA ASP A 51 -28.59 37.10 -16.57
C ASP A 51 -29.27 36.56 -17.86
N PRO A 52 -30.07 35.44 -17.79
CA PRO A 52 -29.98 34.20 -17.00
C PRO A 52 -30.41 32.94 -17.83
N VAL A 53 -30.97 31.90 -17.16
CA VAL A 53 -31.62 30.63 -17.59
C VAL A 53 -30.71 29.41 -17.39
N GLY A 54 -30.97 28.44 -16.51
CA GLY A 54 -32.16 28.08 -15.74
C GLY A 54 -32.51 26.62 -16.01
N ALA A 55 -32.36 25.75 -14.99
CA ALA A 55 -33.05 24.46 -14.78
C ALA A 55 -32.83 23.35 -15.85
N ALA A 56 -32.92 22.06 -15.56
CA ALA A 56 -32.99 21.24 -14.37
C ALA A 56 -32.76 19.77 -14.81
N ALA A 57 -32.17 19.01 -13.90
CA ALA A 57 -32.52 17.64 -13.48
C ALA A 57 -33.19 16.65 -14.46
N GLN A 58 -32.50 15.50 -14.64
CA GLN A 58 -32.97 14.16 -14.24
C GLN A 58 -34.08 13.49 -15.10
N LYS A 59 -33.76 12.30 -15.64
CA LYS A 59 -34.29 10.98 -15.20
C LYS A 59 -34.32 9.93 -16.33
N SER A 60 -34.33 8.69 -15.86
CA SER A 60 -34.28 7.35 -16.45
C SER A 60 -35.25 7.03 -17.60
N GLN A 61 -34.90 5.99 -18.38
CA GLN A 61 -35.57 4.67 -18.57
C GLN A 61 -34.90 4.06 -19.84
N GLU A 62 -34.29 2.86 -19.83
CA GLU A 62 -34.97 1.55 -20.04
C GLU A 62 -35.93 1.61 -21.25
N ASP A 63 -35.94 0.75 -22.25
CA ASP A 63 -35.31 -0.54 -22.51
C ASP A 63 -35.78 -0.95 -23.95
N VAL A 64 -35.36 -2.11 -24.45
CA VAL A 64 -36.20 -3.00 -25.32
C VAL A 64 -36.24 -2.79 -26.86
N ILE A 65 -35.58 -3.77 -27.52
CA ILE A 65 -35.99 -4.59 -28.69
C ILE A 65 -35.61 -4.17 -30.14
N SER A 66 -34.80 -5.05 -30.76
CA SER A 66 -34.49 -5.24 -32.21
C SER A 66 -35.71 -5.74 -33.01
N PRO A 67 -35.62 -6.32 -34.23
CA PRO A 67 -34.67 -6.24 -35.34
C PRO A 67 -35.39 -5.91 -36.69
N GLY A 68 -34.65 -5.82 -37.80
CA GLY A 68 -35.23 -6.22 -39.09
C GLY A 68 -34.84 -5.42 -40.34
N LEU A 69 -34.06 -6.11 -41.18
CA LEU A 69 -34.03 -6.07 -42.66
C LEU A 69 -33.50 -4.82 -43.40
N GLY A 70 -32.38 -5.04 -44.09
CA GLY A 70 -32.38 -5.10 -45.55
C GLY A 70 -32.04 -3.82 -46.30
N GLY A 71 -30.80 -3.71 -46.77
CA GLY A 71 -30.39 -2.68 -47.75
C GLY A 71 -28.98 -2.94 -48.27
N VAL A 72 -28.87 -3.13 -49.58
CA VAL A 72 -27.74 -3.71 -50.32
C VAL A 72 -26.66 -2.66 -50.67
N SER A 73 -25.40 -3.08 -50.50
CA SER A 73 -24.14 -2.70 -51.19
C SER A 73 -23.67 -1.24 -51.32
N ALA A 74 -22.50 -0.97 -50.71
CA ALA A 74 -21.40 -0.23 -51.33
C ALA A 74 -20.05 -0.76 -50.79
N PRO A 75 -19.02 -0.98 -51.63
CA PRO A 75 -17.73 -1.47 -51.15
C PRO A 75 -16.96 -0.30 -50.51
N ALA A 76 -16.93 -0.26 -49.17
CA ALA A 76 -16.04 0.63 -48.45
C ALA A 76 -14.59 0.16 -48.65
N LEU A 77 -13.78 0.99 -49.31
CA LEU A 77 -12.32 0.89 -49.31
C LEU A 77 -11.85 0.64 -47.87
N GLN A 78 -11.26 -0.52 -47.62
CA GLN A 78 -10.56 -0.80 -46.38
C GLN A 78 -9.35 0.13 -46.30
N ALA A 79 -9.47 1.18 -45.49
CA ALA A 79 -8.31 1.89 -44.99
C ALA A 79 -7.44 0.88 -44.21
N PRO A 80 -6.11 0.81 -44.45
CA PRO A 80 -5.26 -0.13 -43.74
C PRO A 80 -5.33 0.17 -42.24
N ALA A 81 -5.64 -0.86 -41.45
CA ALA A 81 -5.66 -0.79 -40.01
C ALA A 81 -4.32 -0.26 -39.51
N LEU A 82 -4.35 0.90 -38.86
CA LEU A 82 -3.21 1.42 -38.12
C LEU A 82 -2.74 0.33 -37.14
N PRO A 83 -1.44 -0.01 -37.09
CA PRO A 83 -0.95 -0.98 -36.14
C PRO A 83 -1.29 -0.50 -34.73
N HIS A 84 -2.04 -1.33 -34.00
CA HIS A 84 -2.34 -1.09 -32.60
C HIS A 84 -1.04 -0.83 -31.85
N LEU A 85 -0.86 0.42 -31.39
CA LEU A 85 0.22 0.77 -30.46
C LEU A 85 0.18 -0.26 -29.32
N PRO A 86 1.31 -0.93 -29.01
CA PRO A 86 1.33 -1.87 -27.91
C PRO A 86 0.93 -1.11 -26.65
N ARG A 87 -0.24 -1.45 -26.09
CA ARG A 87 -0.66 -1.02 -24.75
C ARG A 87 0.44 -1.43 -23.79
N THR A 88 1.33 -0.50 -23.46
CA THR A 88 2.38 -0.70 -22.46
C THR A 88 1.67 -1.06 -21.16
N ARG A 89 1.76 -2.33 -20.76
CA ARG A 89 1.18 -2.78 -19.48
C ARG A 89 1.98 -2.15 -18.35
N ARG A 90 1.31 -1.34 -17.54
CA ARG A 90 1.74 -1.09 -16.15
C ARG A 90 1.86 -2.45 -15.48
N LYS A 91 2.99 -2.79 -14.85
CA LYS A 91 2.94 -3.89 -13.90
C LYS A 91 2.00 -3.41 -12.79
N ARG A 92 1.12 -4.32 -12.37
CA ARG A 92 0.04 -3.98 -11.45
C ARG A 92 0.51 -3.98 -9.99
N TYR A 93 1.74 -4.44 -9.77
CA TYR A 93 2.28 -4.79 -8.47
C TYR A 93 3.80 -4.55 -8.43
N THR A 94 4.30 -3.95 -7.33
CA THR A 94 5.74 -3.82 -7.06
C THR A 94 6.13 -4.91 -6.07
N LEU A 95 6.97 -5.87 -6.47
CA LEU A 95 7.47 -6.89 -5.53
C LEU A 95 8.67 -6.33 -4.79
N THR A 96 8.80 -6.68 -3.50
CA THR A 96 10.07 -6.56 -2.83
C THR A 96 11.10 -7.46 -3.53
N PRO A 97 12.40 -7.19 -3.36
CA PRO A 97 13.47 -8.05 -3.85
C PRO A 97 13.36 -9.41 -3.23
N GLY A 98 13.87 -10.42 -3.92
CA GLY A 98 13.85 -11.81 -3.43
C GLY A 98 14.59 -12.05 -2.10
N GLN A 99 15.22 -11.04 -1.50
CA GLN A 99 15.85 -11.08 -0.18
C GLN A 99 14.90 -10.70 0.97
N LEU A 100 13.82 -9.93 0.73
CA LEU A 100 12.83 -9.56 1.75
C LEU A 100 11.64 -10.53 1.74
N LYS A 101 11.96 -11.81 1.92
CA LYS A 101 10.99 -12.92 1.96
C LYS A 101 11.36 -13.92 3.05
N TRP A 102 10.37 -14.65 3.53
CA TRP A 102 10.61 -15.79 4.41
C TRP A 102 11.24 -16.97 3.66
N ASP A 103 12.11 -17.72 4.33
CA ASP A 103 12.74 -18.94 3.81
C ASP A 103 12.01 -20.23 4.25
N HIS A 104 10.95 -20.08 5.05
CA HIS A 104 10.10 -21.15 5.54
C HIS A 104 8.63 -20.72 5.50
N PHE A 105 7.72 -21.70 5.51
CA PHE A 105 6.28 -21.47 5.35
C PHE A 105 5.47 -21.58 6.64
N ASN A 106 6.03 -22.17 7.69
CA ASN A 106 5.36 -22.29 8.99
C ASN A 106 5.77 -21.10 9.85
N LEU A 107 5.06 -19.98 9.72
CA LEU A 107 5.34 -18.77 10.47
C LEU A 107 4.62 -18.80 11.82
N THR A 108 5.32 -18.34 12.84
CA THR A 108 4.77 -18.12 14.18
C THR A 108 4.48 -16.65 14.38
N TYR A 109 3.41 -16.32 15.11
CA TYR A 109 3.12 -14.95 15.49
C TYR A 109 2.79 -14.85 16.97
N ARG A 110 3.13 -13.72 17.59
CA ARG A 110 2.72 -13.38 18.96
C ARG A 110 2.00 -12.04 18.99
N ILE A 111 1.05 -11.91 19.91
CA ILE A 111 0.34 -10.64 20.14
C ILE A 111 0.92 -10.01 21.40
N VAL A 112 1.56 -8.85 21.23
CA VAL A 112 2.29 -8.12 22.28
C VAL A 112 1.35 -7.25 23.10
N SER A 113 0.36 -6.65 22.46
CA SER A 113 -0.67 -5.83 23.10
C SER A 113 -2.01 -5.95 22.38
N PHE A 114 -3.08 -5.49 23.02
CA PHE A 114 -4.45 -5.57 22.52
C PHE A 114 -5.10 -4.18 22.50
N PRO A 115 -6.08 -3.95 21.60
CA PRO A 115 -6.76 -2.68 21.53
C PRO A 115 -7.56 -2.41 22.80
N ARG A 116 -7.56 -1.16 23.27
CA ARG A 116 -8.19 -0.78 24.56
C ARG A 116 -9.63 -0.26 24.45
N ASN A 117 -10.13 -0.02 23.24
CA ASN A 117 -11.35 0.75 23.02
C ASN A 117 -12.65 -0.06 22.95
N LEU A 118 -12.83 -0.89 21.90
CA LEU A 118 -14.14 -1.47 21.56
C LEU A 118 -14.19 -2.99 21.51
N ILE A 119 -13.11 -3.65 21.09
CA ILE A 119 -13.02 -5.11 21.01
C ILE A 119 -12.13 -5.64 22.12
N ASN A 120 -12.47 -6.80 22.66
CA ASN A 120 -11.67 -7.50 23.67
C ASN A 120 -10.57 -8.35 23.02
N GLU A 121 -9.71 -8.96 23.83
CA GLU A 121 -8.62 -9.80 23.31
C GLU A 121 -9.10 -11.01 22.50
N SER A 122 -10.21 -11.64 22.90
CA SER A 122 -10.76 -12.80 22.19
C SER A 122 -11.20 -12.42 20.77
N ASP A 123 -11.88 -11.30 20.64
CA ASP A 123 -12.32 -10.79 19.33
C ASP A 123 -11.14 -10.29 18.50
N THR A 124 -10.13 -9.68 19.13
CA THR A 124 -8.88 -9.33 18.46
C THR A 124 -8.19 -10.58 17.87
N ARG A 125 -8.03 -11.64 18.66
CA ARG A 125 -7.48 -12.93 18.19
C ARG A 125 -8.30 -13.52 17.04
N LYS A 126 -9.64 -13.49 17.12
CA LYS A 126 -10.52 -13.94 16.03
C LYS A 126 -10.29 -13.14 14.74
N GLY A 127 -10.16 -11.82 14.86
CA GLY A 127 -9.91 -10.92 13.72
C GLY A 127 -8.58 -11.20 13.04
N LEU A 128 -7.50 -11.28 13.82
CA LEU A 128 -6.16 -11.60 13.32
C LEU A 128 -6.10 -13.00 12.69
N ALA A 129 -6.70 -14.02 13.34
CA ALA A 129 -6.77 -15.37 12.79
C ALA A 129 -7.55 -15.42 11.47
N ALA A 130 -8.59 -14.61 11.31
CA ALA A 130 -9.31 -14.50 10.04
C ALA A 130 -8.43 -13.87 8.95
N ALA A 131 -7.68 -12.82 9.27
CA ALA A 131 -6.74 -12.16 8.35
C ALA A 131 -5.60 -13.10 7.91
N PHE A 132 -4.98 -13.83 8.84
CA PHE A 132 -3.98 -14.86 8.50
C PHE A 132 -4.55 -15.96 7.60
N ARG A 133 -5.79 -16.39 7.86
CA ARG A 133 -6.47 -17.40 7.05
C ARG A 133 -6.67 -16.94 5.60
N MET A 134 -6.86 -15.63 5.37
CA MET A 134 -6.98 -15.11 4.00
C MET A 134 -5.72 -15.40 3.18
N TRP A 135 -4.54 -15.24 3.78
CA TRP A 135 -3.26 -15.51 3.12
C TRP A 135 -2.91 -17.01 3.06
N SER A 136 -3.15 -17.78 4.13
CA SER A 136 -2.89 -19.23 4.12
C SER A 136 -3.75 -19.98 3.10
N ASN A 137 -4.95 -19.49 2.80
CA ASN A 137 -5.84 -20.09 1.80
C ASN A 137 -5.32 -19.99 0.35
N VAL A 138 -4.41 -19.06 0.09
CA VAL A 138 -3.91 -18.76 -1.26
C VAL A 138 -2.39 -18.96 -1.40
N SER A 139 -1.71 -19.42 -0.36
CA SER A 139 -0.25 -19.56 -0.34
C SER A 139 0.18 -20.85 0.39
N PRO A 140 1.45 -21.24 0.34
CA PRO A 140 1.97 -22.37 1.12
C PRO A 140 2.05 -22.09 2.64
N PHE A 141 1.79 -20.86 3.09
CA PHE A 141 2.00 -20.47 4.48
C PHE A 141 1.01 -21.12 5.45
N ASN A 142 1.51 -21.45 6.63
CA ASN A 142 0.74 -21.79 7.80
C ASN A 142 1.13 -20.85 8.94
N PHE A 143 0.16 -20.42 9.74
CA PHE A 143 0.35 -19.44 10.80
C PHE A 143 -0.06 -20.04 12.13
N LYS A 144 0.77 -19.84 13.16
CA LYS A 144 0.49 -20.33 14.52
C LYS A 144 0.75 -19.24 15.56
N GLU A 145 -0.28 -18.94 16.35
CA GLU A 145 -0.12 -18.08 17.54
C GLU A 145 0.75 -18.81 18.58
N VAL A 146 1.73 -18.09 19.13
CA VAL A 146 2.56 -18.57 20.24
C VAL A 146 2.35 -17.69 21.49
N PRO A 147 2.66 -18.20 22.70
CA PRO A 147 2.53 -17.42 23.92
C PRO A 147 3.35 -16.12 23.88
N PRO A 148 2.94 -15.05 24.59
CA PRO A 148 3.57 -13.71 24.50
C PRO A 148 5.08 -13.67 24.79
N ASN A 149 5.56 -14.59 25.63
CA ASN A 149 6.98 -14.68 26.05
C ASN A 149 7.83 -15.56 25.12
N SER A 150 7.25 -16.14 24.07
CA SER A 150 7.97 -16.95 23.09
C SER A 150 8.49 -16.07 21.96
N ALA A 151 9.66 -16.39 21.42
CA ALA A 151 10.11 -15.79 20.16
C ALA A 151 9.14 -16.18 19.03
N SER A 152 8.92 -15.26 18.09
CA SER A 152 8.05 -15.49 16.93
C SER A 152 8.59 -14.77 15.69
N ASP A 153 8.18 -15.24 14.51
CA ASP A 153 8.55 -14.61 13.23
C ASP A 153 7.82 -13.28 13.00
N LEU A 154 6.57 -13.17 13.50
CA LEU A 154 5.72 -11.99 13.38
C LEU A 154 5.31 -11.48 14.76
N GLU A 155 5.50 -10.20 15.02
CA GLU A 155 5.08 -9.58 16.28
C GLU A 155 3.98 -8.56 16.02
N ILE A 156 2.85 -8.72 16.70
CA ILE A 156 1.66 -7.89 16.47
C ILE A 156 1.36 -7.07 17.71
N GLY A 157 1.28 -5.76 17.58
CA GLY A 157 0.95 -4.88 18.70
C GLY A 157 0.01 -3.74 18.31
N PHE A 158 -0.76 -3.30 19.29
CA PHE A 158 -1.58 -2.09 19.27
C PHE A 158 -0.88 -1.04 20.14
N TYR A 159 -0.56 0.10 19.55
CA TYR A 159 0.26 1.12 20.19
C TYR A 159 -0.37 2.50 20.13
N SER A 160 -0.07 3.33 21.13
CA SER A 160 -0.38 4.77 21.08
C SER A 160 0.55 5.50 20.10
N ILE A 161 0.20 6.75 19.76
CA ILE A 161 1.00 7.73 18.99
C ILE A 161 2.52 7.52 19.13
N ASN A 162 3.06 7.65 20.34
CA ASN A 162 4.47 7.37 20.61
C ASN A 162 4.65 5.86 20.84
N HIS A 163 5.36 5.21 19.92
CA HIS A 163 5.65 3.78 19.97
C HIS A 163 7.07 3.46 19.48
N THR A 164 7.46 2.20 19.59
CA THR A 164 8.84 1.70 19.66
C THR A 164 9.75 2.13 18.52
N ASP A 165 9.22 2.29 17.32
CA ASP A 165 9.96 2.62 16.10
C ASP A 165 9.77 4.07 15.66
N CYS A 166 8.89 4.86 16.29
CA CYS A 166 8.56 6.21 15.84
C CYS A 166 9.77 7.17 15.76
N LEU A 167 10.77 7.01 16.64
CA LEU A 167 11.96 7.86 16.63
C LEU A 167 13.14 7.27 15.84
N GLU A 168 13.06 5.98 15.49
CA GLU A 168 14.16 5.22 14.87
C GLU A 168 13.90 4.89 13.40
N SER A 169 12.64 4.76 13.02
CA SER A 169 12.22 4.44 11.66
C SER A 169 12.20 5.69 10.78
N LEU A 170 13.04 5.70 9.74
CA LEU A 170 13.00 6.74 8.70
C LEU A 170 11.81 6.57 7.73
N ILE A 171 11.04 5.49 7.90
CA ILE A 171 10.04 5.00 6.95
C ILE A 171 8.64 5.01 7.56
N HIS A 172 8.53 4.72 8.84
CA HIS A 172 7.28 4.71 9.60
C HIS A 172 7.33 5.87 10.60
N HIS A 173 6.34 6.76 10.52
CA HIS A 173 6.22 7.86 11.47
C HIS A 173 5.40 7.40 12.68
N CYS A 174 5.45 8.17 13.77
CA CYS A 174 4.47 8.01 14.86
C CYS A 174 3.05 7.99 14.29
N PHE A 175 2.16 7.21 14.92
CA PHE A 175 0.75 7.31 14.62
C PHE A 175 0.23 8.72 14.93
N ASP A 176 -0.79 9.15 14.20
CA ASP A 176 -1.33 10.51 14.24
C ASP A 176 -2.69 10.60 14.96
N GLY A 177 -3.17 9.47 15.50
CA GLY A 177 -4.44 9.35 16.17
C GLY A 177 -5.57 9.02 15.20
N THR A 178 -6.81 9.28 15.61
CA THR A 178 -8.00 8.78 14.89
C THR A 178 -8.09 9.22 13.42
N THR A 179 -8.47 8.29 12.54
CA THR A 179 -8.76 8.44 11.10
C THR A 179 -7.54 8.62 10.18
N GLY A 180 -6.32 8.69 10.74
CA GLY A 180 -5.08 8.90 9.97
C GLY A 180 -4.41 7.61 9.54
N GLU A 181 -3.18 7.38 10.00
CA GLU A 181 -2.45 6.13 9.80
C GLU A 181 -3.03 5.04 10.71
N LEU A 182 -3.65 4.03 10.10
CA LEU A 182 -4.36 2.99 10.85
C LEU A 182 -3.42 1.92 11.40
N ALA A 183 -2.38 1.60 10.63
CA ALA A 183 -1.42 0.55 10.93
C ALA A 183 -0.24 0.65 9.95
N HIS A 184 0.85 -0.02 10.28
CA HIS A 184 1.92 -0.33 9.34
C HIS A 184 2.58 -1.67 9.69
N ALA A 185 3.36 -2.20 8.75
CA ALA A 185 4.11 -3.44 8.93
C ALA A 185 5.50 -3.40 8.29
N PHE A 186 6.38 -4.18 8.89
CA PHE A 186 7.75 -4.34 8.47
C PHE A 186 7.92 -5.59 7.61
N PHE A 187 8.70 -5.45 6.54
CA PHE A 187 8.99 -6.57 5.65
C PHE A 187 9.79 -7.69 6.36
N PRO A 188 9.75 -8.93 5.82
CA PRO A 188 10.65 -9.99 6.26
C PRO A 188 12.13 -9.54 6.21
N LYS A 189 12.98 -9.90 7.17
CA LYS A 189 12.74 -10.82 8.31
C LYS A 189 12.32 -10.14 9.62
N ASN A 190 12.01 -8.84 9.61
CA ASN A 190 11.57 -8.16 10.83
C ASN A 190 10.16 -8.63 11.22
N GLY A 191 9.18 -8.52 10.29
CA GLY A 191 7.86 -9.14 10.48
C GLY A 191 6.97 -8.50 11.55
N GLU A 192 7.36 -7.36 12.13
CA GLU A 192 6.52 -6.61 13.06
C GLU A 192 5.32 -5.96 12.35
N ILE A 193 4.18 -5.92 13.03
CA ILE A 193 2.93 -5.30 12.57
C ILE A 193 2.37 -4.46 13.72
N HIS A 194 2.23 -3.17 13.48
CA HIS A 194 1.79 -2.21 14.48
C HIS A 194 0.44 -1.60 14.05
N PHE A 195 -0.51 -1.56 14.97
CA PHE A 195 -1.83 -0.95 14.78
C PHE A 195 -1.98 0.28 15.69
N ASP A 196 -2.61 1.35 15.21
CA ASP A 196 -2.90 2.51 16.07
C ASP A 196 -4.04 2.18 17.04
N ASP A 197 -3.75 2.25 18.33
CA ASP A 197 -4.70 2.00 19.42
C ASP A 197 -5.65 3.19 19.67
N HIS A 198 -5.45 4.33 19.01
CA HIS A 198 -6.45 5.41 18.99
C HIS A 198 -7.61 5.11 18.04
N GLU A 199 -7.44 4.15 17.12
CA GLU A 199 -8.50 3.74 16.21
C GLU A 199 -9.60 2.94 16.91
N TYR A 200 -10.81 3.06 16.35
CA TYR A 200 -11.98 2.33 16.83
C TYR A 200 -12.11 1.00 16.08
N TRP A 201 -11.29 0.03 16.49
CA TRP A 201 -11.29 -1.32 15.92
C TRP A 201 -12.59 -2.07 16.16
N ILE A 202 -13.09 -2.73 15.11
CA ILE A 202 -14.27 -3.59 15.17
C ILE A 202 -14.05 -4.87 14.36
N LEU A 203 -14.89 -5.87 14.62
CA LEU A 203 -15.13 -6.98 13.69
C LEU A 203 -16.47 -6.74 12.99
N GLY A 204 -16.45 -6.49 11.68
CA GLY A 204 -17.68 -6.44 10.89
C GLY A 204 -17.73 -5.31 9.86
N ASN A 205 -18.95 -5.04 9.38
CA ASN A 205 -19.18 -4.21 8.19
C ASN A 205 -19.63 -2.78 8.51
N THR A 206 -19.89 -2.46 9.77
CA THR A 206 -20.30 -1.11 10.19
C THR A 206 -19.14 -0.14 10.06
N ARG A 207 -19.32 0.97 9.34
CA ARG A 207 -18.24 1.95 9.14
C ARG A 207 -18.33 3.18 10.03
N PHE A 208 -19.46 3.41 10.68
CA PHE A 208 -19.67 4.61 11.49
C PHE A 208 -20.51 4.30 12.72
N SER A 209 -20.13 4.87 13.86
CA SER A 209 -20.89 4.81 15.11
C SER A 209 -21.59 6.13 15.36
N TRP A 210 -22.90 6.19 15.09
CA TRP A 210 -23.73 7.39 15.33
C TRP A 210 -23.76 7.81 16.80
N LYS A 211 -23.63 6.85 17.73
CA LYS A 211 -23.60 7.12 19.18
C LYS A 211 -22.32 7.85 19.62
N LYS A 212 -21.19 7.57 18.95
CA LYS A 212 -19.88 8.15 19.29
C LYS A 212 -19.44 9.24 18.31
N GLY A 213 -20.09 9.36 17.15
CA GLY A 213 -19.70 10.30 16.10
C GLY A 213 -18.37 9.97 15.43
N VAL A 214 -17.94 8.70 15.44
CA VAL A 214 -16.61 8.27 14.96
C VAL A 214 -16.71 7.20 13.87
N TRP A 215 -15.71 7.18 12.98
CA TRP A 215 -15.49 6.10 12.04
C TRP A 215 -15.02 4.84 12.77
N LEU A 216 -15.43 3.67 12.25
CA LEU A 216 -15.06 2.36 12.78
C LEU A 216 -14.17 1.64 11.77
N THR A 217 -13.11 1.03 12.28
CA THR A 217 -12.06 0.43 11.45
C THR A 217 -12.16 -1.09 11.54
N ASP A 218 -12.32 -1.74 10.39
CA ASP A 218 -12.41 -3.20 10.31
C ASP A 218 -11.02 -3.83 10.49
N LEU A 219 -10.79 -4.45 11.64
CA LEU A 219 -9.50 -5.06 11.99
C LEU A 219 -9.09 -6.12 10.98
N VAL A 220 -10.01 -6.95 10.49
CA VAL A 220 -9.67 -8.04 9.56
C VAL A 220 -9.12 -7.49 8.26
N HIS A 221 -9.73 -6.40 7.78
CA HIS A 221 -9.33 -5.77 6.53
C HIS A 221 -7.94 -5.15 6.62
N VAL A 222 -7.70 -4.32 7.64
CA VAL A 222 -6.39 -3.67 7.84
C VAL A 222 -5.32 -4.71 8.15
N ALA A 223 -5.59 -5.64 9.05
CA ALA A 223 -4.63 -6.70 9.37
C ALA A 223 -4.28 -7.55 8.16
N ALA A 224 -5.24 -7.87 7.29
CA ALA A 224 -4.93 -8.62 6.07
C ALA A 224 -4.05 -7.82 5.10
N HIS A 225 -4.18 -6.50 5.04
CA HIS A 225 -3.27 -5.63 4.29
C HIS A 225 -1.85 -5.68 4.87
N GLU A 226 -1.72 -5.42 6.18
CA GLU A 226 -0.42 -5.38 6.85
C GLU A 226 0.29 -6.74 6.86
N ILE A 227 -0.45 -7.84 7.01
CA ILE A 227 0.12 -9.19 6.87
C ILE A 227 0.69 -9.38 5.46
N GLY A 228 0.10 -8.77 4.42
CA GLY A 228 0.70 -8.77 3.09
C GLY A 228 2.10 -8.19 3.13
N HIS A 229 2.28 -6.99 3.70
CA HIS A 229 3.60 -6.38 3.90
C HIS A 229 4.54 -7.28 4.70
N ALA A 230 4.07 -7.85 5.81
CA ALA A 230 4.86 -8.79 6.62
C ALA A 230 5.20 -10.11 5.88
N LEU A 231 4.52 -10.43 4.78
CA LEU A 231 4.86 -11.51 3.86
C LEU A 231 5.76 -11.08 2.69
N GLY A 232 6.13 -9.80 2.57
CA GLY A 232 6.99 -9.30 1.49
C GLY A 232 6.23 -8.65 0.33
N LEU A 233 4.92 -8.41 0.47
CA LEU A 233 4.11 -7.77 -0.55
C LEU A 233 4.16 -6.24 -0.41
N MET A 234 4.51 -5.45 -1.44
CA MET A 234 4.29 -3.99 -1.44
C MET A 234 2.86 -3.58 -1.86
N HIS A 235 2.61 -2.28 -1.92
CA HIS A 235 1.37 -1.76 -2.46
C HIS A 235 1.16 -2.14 -3.95
N SER A 236 -0.08 -2.50 -4.27
CA SER A 236 -0.61 -2.65 -5.62
C SER A 236 -1.16 -1.32 -6.12
N LEU A 237 -1.07 -1.08 -7.43
CA LEU A 237 -1.75 0.04 -8.11
C LEU A 237 -3.14 -0.36 -8.62
N ASN A 238 -3.54 -1.63 -8.43
CA ASN A 238 -4.87 -2.09 -8.77
C ASN A 238 -5.85 -1.70 -7.66
N SER A 239 -6.81 -0.82 -7.97
CA SER A 239 -7.82 -0.35 -7.00
C SER A 239 -8.74 -1.45 -6.47
N ASN A 240 -8.73 -2.64 -7.06
CA ASN A 240 -9.46 -3.81 -6.55
C ASN A 240 -8.60 -4.74 -5.69
N ALA A 241 -7.32 -4.43 -5.48
CA ALA A 241 -6.41 -5.23 -4.67
C ALA A 241 -6.56 -4.93 -3.19
N LEU A 242 -6.41 -5.96 -2.35
CA LEU A 242 -6.30 -5.80 -0.91
C LEU A 242 -5.05 -4.98 -0.58
N MET A 243 -3.96 -5.21 -1.31
CA MET A 243 -2.71 -4.44 -1.15
C MET A 243 -2.74 -3.06 -1.80
N HIS A 244 -3.89 -2.53 -2.21
CA HIS A 244 -3.93 -1.19 -2.79
C HIS A 244 -3.49 -0.10 -1.79
N ILE A 245 -2.78 0.94 -2.23
CA ILE A 245 -2.32 2.03 -1.33
C ILE A 245 -3.45 2.72 -0.55
N ASN A 246 -4.65 2.75 -1.13
CA ASN A 246 -5.86 3.30 -0.49
C ASN A 246 -6.85 2.18 -0.11
N ALA A 247 -6.39 0.98 0.22
CA ALA A 247 -7.23 -0.20 0.42
C ALA A 247 -8.41 0.06 1.37
N THR A 248 -8.15 0.75 2.47
CA THR A 248 -9.15 1.12 3.50
C THR A 248 -10.28 1.99 2.94
N LEU A 249 -9.99 2.89 2.00
CA LEU A 249 -10.98 3.72 1.31
C LEU A 249 -11.75 2.96 0.22
N THR A 250 -11.12 1.99 -0.45
CA THR A 250 -11.80 1.21 -1.51
C THR A 250 -12.84 0.23 -0.96
N GLY A 251 -12.74 -0.11 0.32
CA GLY A 251 -13.64 -1.06 0.99
C GLY A 251 -13.53 -2.50 0.48
N LYS A 252 -12.44 -2.86 -0.21
CA LYS A 252 -12.19 -4.18 -0.79
C LYS A 252 -11.57 -5.12 0.24
N LYS A 253 -12.41 -5.93 0.88
CA LYS A 253 -12.02 -6.83 1.99
C LYS A 253 -11.55 -8.23 1.57
N THR A 254 -11.31 -8.47 0.28
CA THR A 254 -10.99 -9.81 -0.25
C THR A 254 -9.67 -9.80 -0.99
N ILE A 255 -8.88 -10.86 -0.82
CA ILE A 255 -7.67 -11.11 -1.61
C ILE A 255 -8.04 -11.11 -3.10
N SER A 256 -7.48 -10.17 -3.86
CA SER A 256 -7.70 -10.07 -5.29
C SER A 256 -6.78 -11.01 -6.07
N GLN A 257 -7.08 -11.18 -7.36
CA GLN A 257 -6.18 -11.92 -8.23
C GLN A 257 -4.78 -11.31 -8.34
N ASP A 258 -4.66 -9.99 -8.16
CA ASP A 258 -3.36 -9.30 -8.19
C ASP A 258 -2.52 -9.61 -6.96
N ASP A 259 -3.16 -9.75 -5.79
CA ASP A 259 -2.52 -10.14 -4.54
C ASP A 259 -2.04 -11.60 -4.61
N ILE A 260 -2.87 -12.51 -5.15
CA ILE A 260 -2.52 -13.93 -5.39
C ILE A 260 -1.29 -14.03 -6.29
N TRP A 261 -1.27 -13.23 -7.33
CA TRP A 261 -0.15 -13.14 -8.26
C TRP A 261 1.14 -12.66 -7.60
N GLY A 262 1.05 -11.65 -6.73
CA GLY A 262 2.18 -11.17 -5.95
C GLY A 262 2.76 -12.26 -5.06
N ILE A 263 1.91 -12.92 -4.25
CA ILE A 263 2.37 -13.92 -3.29
C ILE A 263 2.91 -15.18 -3.99
N HIS A 264 2.28 -15.64 -5.07
CA HIS A 264 2.78 -16.78 -5.86
C HIS A 264 4.11 -16.47 -6.53
N ARG A 265 4.36 -15.23 -6.92
CA ARG A 265 5.65 -14.85 -7.49
C ARG A 265 6.80 -14.92 -6.48
N LEU A 266 6.53 -14.65 -5.20
CA LEU A 266 7.52 -14.73 -4.13
C LEU A 266 7.75 -16.16 -3.63
N TYR A 267 6.66 -16.91 -3.48
CA TYR A 267 6.65 -18.16 -2.70
C TYR A 267 6.19 -19.40 -3.47
N GLY A 268 5.70 -19.22 -4.71
CA GLY A 268 5.03 -20.29 -5.45
C GLY A 268 3.62 -20.56 -4.92
N CYS A 269 3.05 -21.67 -5.35
CA CYS A 269 1.72 -22.11 -4.95
C CYS A 269 1.71 -23.60 -4.60
N THR A 270 0.62 -24.08 -4.01
CA THR A 270 0.48 -25.49 -3.60
C THR A 270 -0.66 -26.17 -4.35
N ASP A 271 -0.53 -27.48 -4.50
CA ASP A 271 -1.63 -28.32 -4.95
C ASP A 271 -2.65 -28.53 -3.83
N ARG A 272 -3.94 -28.46 -4.18
CA ARG A 272 -5.05 -28.67 -3.26
C ARG A 272 -5.42 -30.14 -3.09
N LEU A 273 -5.03 -31.00 -4.03
CA LEU A 273 -5.35 -32.42 -4.01
C LEU A 273 -4.07 -33.25 -4.05
N PHE A 274 -3.99 -34.28 -3.20
CA PHE A 274 -2.84 -35.17 -3.15
C PHE A 274 -2.62 -35.95 -4.47
N VAL A 275 -3.67 -36.14 -5.28
CA VAL A 275 -3.63 -36.86 -6.57
C VAL A 275 -3.00 -36.06 -7.70
N CYS A 276 -2.73 -34.77 -7.50
CA CYS A 276 -2.22 -33.86 -8.54
C CYS A 276 -0.97 -34.37 -9.28
N PRO A 277 0.07 -34.92 -8.60
CA PRO A 277 1.24 -35.46 -9.30
C PRO A 277 0.93 -36.67 -10.20
N SER A 278 -0.08 -37.46 -9.85
CA SER A 278 -0.53 -38.59 -10.69
C SER A 278 -1.28 -38.11 -11.92
N TRP A 279 -2.19 -37.15 -11.75
CA TRP A 279 -2.93 -36.53 -12.85
C TRP A 279 -2.02 -35.77 -13.81
N ALA A 280 -1.04 -35.03 -13.30
CA ALA A 280 -0.04 -34.35 -14.13
C ALA A 280 0.72 -35.34 -15.02
N ARG A 281 1.21 -36.46 -14.45
CA ARG A 281 1.88 -37.54 -15.21
C ARG A 281 0.98 -38.20 -16.26
N LYS A 282 -0.33 -38.22 -16.05
CA LYS A 282 -1.33 -38.72 -17.03
C LYS A 282 -1.70 -37.67 -18.10
N GLY A 283 -1.01 -36.53 -18.16
CA GLY A 283 -1.25 -35.48 -19.15
C GLY A 283 -2.47 -34.60 -18.85
N PHE A 284 -2.97 -34.57 -17.61
CA PHE A 284 -4.16 -33.78 -17.27
C PHE A 284 -3.87 -32.27 -17.28
N CYS A 285 -2.61 -31.85 -17.19
CA CYS A 285 -2.23 -30.44 -17.31
C CYS A 285 -2.69 -29.84 -18.65
N GLU A 286 -2.65 -30.62 -19.73
CA GLU A 286 -3.10 -30.20 -21.06
C GLU A 286 -4.57 -30.56 -21.29
N THR A 287 -4.91 -31.84 -21.12
CA THR A 287 -6.26 -32.37 -21.45
C THR A 287 -7.36 -31.87 -20.50
N ARG A 288 -7.03 -31.59 -19.23
CA ARG A 288 -7.97 -31.13 -18.18
C ARG A 288 -7.47 -29.85 -17.51
N ARG A 289 -6.91 -28.95 -18.31
CA ARG A 289 -6.24 -27.71 -17.86
C ARG A 289 -7.05 -26.87 -16.87
N LYS A 290 -8.36 -26.66 -17.06
CA LYS A 290 -9.20 -25.87 -16.12
C LYS A 290 -9.26 -26.49 -14.73
N LEU A 291 -9.41 -27.81 -14.66
CA LEU A 291 -9.45 -28.57 -13.41
C LEU A 291 -8.08 -28.51 -12.72
N MET A 292 -7.01 -28.75 -13.48
CA MET A 292 -5.65 -28.69 -12.96
C MET A 292 -5.27 -27.27 -12.51
N LYS A 293 -5.68 -26.21 -13.18
CA LYS A 293 -5.49 -24.83 -12.71
C LYS A 293 -6.16 -24.55 -11.37
N LYS A 294 -7.34 -25.10 -11.14
CA LYS A 294 -8.12 -24.85 -9.93
C LYS A 294 -7.59 -25.65 -8.72
N HIS A 295 -7.11 -26.87 -8.96
CA HIS A 295 -6.82 -27.83 -7.90
C HIS A 295 -5.35 -28.27 -7.84
N CYS A 296 -4.63 -28.20 -8.94
CA CYS A 296 -3.26 -28.69 -9.10
C CYS A 296 -2.31 -27.65 -9.75
N PRO A 297 -2.30 -26.39 -9.29
CA PRO A 297 -1.51 -25.36 -9.94
C PRO A 297 0.00 -25.54 -9.76
N SER A 298 0.47 -26.25 -8.73
CA SER A 298 1.90 -26.54 -8.55
C SER A 298 2.37 -27.68 -9.43
N SER A 299 1.64 -28.80 -9.47
CA SER A 299 2.02 -29.98 -10.28
C SER A 299 2.10 -29.70 -11.79
N CYS A 300 1.36 -28.69 -12.27
CA CYS A 300 1.34 -28.30 -13.68
C CYS A 300 2.07 -26.98 -13.97
N ASP A 301 2.82 -26.44 -13.00
CA ASP A 301 3.54 -25.16 -13.11
C ASP A 301 2.64 -23.97 -13.54
N PHE A 302 1.38 -23.99 -13.09
CA PHE A 302 0.43 -22.91 -13.34
C PHE A 302 0.54 -21.77 -12.34
N CYS A 303 1.32 -21.90 -11.27
CA CYS A 303 1.56 -20.85 -10.27
C CYS A 303 2.02 -19.53 -10.90
N TYR A 304 2.78 -19.61 -11.99
CA TYR A 304 3.36 -18.47 -12.69
C TYR A 304 2.71 -18.20 -14.05
N GLU A 305 1.60 -18.85 -14.37
CA GLU A 305 0.94 -18.69 -15.65
C GLU A 305 0.07 -17.42 -15.63
N PHE A 306 0.75 -16.28 -15.62
CA PHE A 306 0.15 -14.96 -15.73
C PHE A 306 -0.48 -14.81 -17.12
N PRO A 307 -1.63 -14.13 -17.27
CA PRO A 307 -2.25 -13.89 -18.58
C PRO A 307 -1.46 -12.95 -19.50
N PHE A 308 -0.20 -12.65 -19.19
CA PHE A 308 0.62 -11.71 -19.94
C PHE A 308 1.85 -12.42 -20.50
N PRO A 309 2.11 -12.37 -21.84
CA PRO A 309 3.35 -12.89 -22.39
C PRO A 309 4.51 -12.26 -21.63
N THR A 310 5.43 -13.10 -21.16
CA THR A 310 6.75 -12.69 -20.71
C THR A 310 7.35 -11.85 -21.81
N VAL A 311 7.29 -10.52 -21.64
CA VAL A 311 7.96 -9.60 -22.56
C VAL A 311 9.43 -9.90 -22.41
N VAL A 312 10.05 -10.39 -23.48
CA VAL A 312 11.49 -10.55 -23.62
C VAL A 312 12.15 -9.31 -23.01
N PRO A 313 13.13 -9.43 -22.10
CA PRO A 313 13.74 -8.30 -21.43
C PRO A 313 14.15 -7.26 -22.48
N THR A 314 13.37 -6.16 -22.61
CA THR A 314 13.72 -5.17 -23.63
C THR A 314 15.08 -4.62 -23.22
N PRO A 315 16.09 -4.67 -24.10
CA PRO A 315 17.43 -4.24 -23.79
C PRO A 315 17.39 -2.83 -23.19
N PRO A 316 18.25 -2.54 -22.18
CA PRO A 316 18.29 -1.22 -21.58
C PRO A 316 18.54 -0.17 -22.67
N PRO A 317 17.95 1.03 -22.57
CA PRO A 317 18.20 2.10 -23.52
C PRO A 317 19.70 2.31 -23.71
N LEU A 318 20.13 2.61 -24.95
CA LEU A 318 21.53 2.74 -25.39
C LEU A 318 22.43 3.66 -24.53
N ARG A 319 21.86 4.45 -23.59
CA ARG A 319 22.57 5.38 -22.70
C ARG A 319 22.20 5.20 -21.23
N THR A 320 22.12 3.95 -20.77
CA THR A 320 21.84 3.66 -19.36
C THR A 320 23.13 3.73 -18.53
N LYS A 321 23.19 4.62 -17.53
CA LYS A 321 24.32 4.72 -16.60
C LYS A 321 24.14 3.74 -15.44
N THR A 322 25.04 2.78 -15.28
CA THR A 322 25.02 1.89 -14.13
C THR A 322 25.68 2.56 -12.91
N LYS A 323 25.02 2.54 -11.75
CA LYS A 323 25.59 2.93 -10.45
C LYS A 323 25.51 1.75 -9.49
N ILE A 324 26.64 1.42 -8.89
CA ILE A 324 26.73 0.49 -7.76
C ILE A 324 26.74 1.33 -6.49
N VAL A 325 25.81 1.09 -5.58
CA VAL A 325 25.59 1.93 -4.40
C VAL A 325 25.50 1.06 -3.14
N PRO A 326 26.19 1.39 -2.03
CA PRO A 326 26.02 0.69 -0.76
C PRO A 326 24.57 0.75 -0.27
N GLU A 327 24.13 -0.30 0.43
CA GLU A 327 22.80 -0.35 1.05
C GLU A 327 22.59 0.80 2.05
N GLY A 328 21.36 1.30 2.17
CA GLY A 328 20.94 2.43 3.00
C GLY A 328 21.26 3.83 2.46
N ARG A 329 22.04 3.97 1.37
CA ARG A 329 22.44 5.29 0.84
C ARG A 329 21.34 5.95 0.01
N ASN A 330 21.05 7.22 0.27
CA ASN A 330 20.16 8.00 -0.60
C ASN A 330 20.83 8.31 -1.96
N VAL A 331 20.14 8.04 -3.06
CA VAL A 331 20.57 8.27 -4.44
C VAL A 331 19.58 9.20 -5.12
N THR A 332 20.03 10.40 -5.46
CA THR A 332 19.23 11.37 -6.21
C THR A 332 19.60 11.39 -7.69
N PHE A 333 18.58 11.41 -8.54
CA PHE A 333 18.63 11.60 -9.97
C PHE A 333 18.03 12.94 -10.31
N ARG A 334 18.67 13.63 -11.26
CA ARG A 334 18.16 14.88 -11.83
C ARG A 334 17.92 14.67 -13.31
N CYS A 335 16.76 15.09 -13.76
CA CYS A 335 16.36 15.03 -15.15
C CYS A 335 16.15 16.43 -15.71
N GLY A 336 16.31 16.60 -17.03
CA GLY A 336 15.95 17.85 -17.68
C GLY A 336 16.93 19.02 -17.51
N GLN A 337 18.01 18.90 -16.72
CA GLN A 337 18.99 19.99 -16.51
C GLN A 337 19.54 20.62 -17.80
N LYS A 338 19.72 19.83 -18.87
CA LYS A 338 20.22 20.33 -20.17
C LYS A 338 19.16 20.95 -21.07
N ILE A 339 17.89 20.94 -20.66
CA ILE A 339 16.74 21.41 -21.44
C ILE A 339 15.75 22.21 -20.59
N ILE A 340 16.16 22.78 -19.45
CA ILE A 340 15.33 23.61 -18.55
C ILE A 340 14.57 24.69 -19.32
N HIS A 341 15.21 25.26 -20.35
CA HIS A 341 14.63 26.31 -21.20
C HIS A 341 13.49 25.80 -22.11
N LYS A 342 13.41 24.49 -22.37
CA LYS A 342 12.35 23.86 -23.17
C LYS A 342 11.26 23.37 -22.24
N LYS A 343 10.26 24.22 -21.95
CA LYS A 343 9.02 23.92 -21.18
C LYS A 343 8.42 22.54 -21.54
N GLY A 344 8.81 21.49 -20.84
CA GLY A 344 8.43 20.10 -21.09
C GLY A 344 8.15 19.40 -19.76
N LYS A 345 7.17 18.49 -19.77
CA LYS A 345 6.78 17.74 -18.57
C LYS A 345 7.69 16.53 -18.40
N VAL A 346 8.15 16.32 -17.17
CA VAL A 346 9.03 15.22 -16.78
C VAL A 346 8.18 14.01 -16.40
N TYR A 347 8.61 12.82 -16.81
CA TYR A 347 8.00 11.55 -16.45
C TYR A 347 9.08 10.58 -16.02
N TRP A 348 8.93 10.02 -14.82
CA TRP A 348 9.86 9.04 -14.25
C TRP A 348 9.34 7.63 -14.42
N TYR A 349 10.24 6.68 -14.65
CA TYR A 349 9.91 5.28 -14.81
C TYR A 349 10.88 4.40 -14.01
N LYS A 350 10.41 3.32 -13.39
CA LYS A 350 11.23 2.21 -12.86
C LYS A 350 10.91 0.96 -13.66
N ASP A 351 11.91 0.33 -14.27
CA ASP A 351 11.76 -0.89 -15.08
C ASP A 351 10.63 -0.82 -16.11
N LYS A 352 10.50 0.37 -16.74
CA LYS A 352 9.50 0.76 -17.76
C LYS A 352 8.09 1.05 -17.25
N GLU A 353 7.89 1.11 -15.94
CA GLU A 353 6.64 1.53 -15.33
C GLU A 353 6.70 2.98 -14.90
N LEU A 354 5.65 3.74 -15.21
CA LEU A 354 5.55 5.14 -14.83
C LEU A 354 5.42 5.26 -13.30
N LEU A 355 6.29 6.07 -12.71
CA LEU A 355 6.23 6.46 -11.31
C LEU A 355 5.37 7.73 -11.22
N GLU A 356 4.19 7.59 -10.60
CA GLU A 356 3.20 8.68 -10.48
C GLU A 356 3.21 9.35 -9.10
N TYR A 357 3.74 8.66 -8.08
CA TYR A 357 3.67 9.08 -6.69
C TYR A 357 5.01 8.85 -5.96
N SER A 358 5.28 9.70 -4.97
CA SER A 358 6.32 9.48 -3.97
C SER A 358 5.88 8.41 -2.97
N TYR A 359 6.82 7.59 -2.54
CA TYR A 359 6.71 6.65 -1.44
C TYR A 359 7.65 7.13 -0.33
N PRO A 360 7.13 7.73 0.76
CA PRO A 360 7.94 8.17 1.90
C PRO A 360 8.90 7.07 2.36
N GLY A 361 10.17 7.41 2.61
CA GLY A 361 11.20 6.44 3.00
C GLY A 361 11.75 5.53 1.89
N TYR A 362 11.12 5.46 0.71
CA TYR A 362 11.55 4.54 -0.37
C TYR A 362 11.97 5.27 -1.64
N LEU A 363 11.12 6.17 -2.13
CA LEU A 363 11.29 6.88 -3.39
C LEU A 363 10.58 8.24 -3.32
N ALA A 364 11.29 9.34 -3.47
CA ALA A 364 10.70 10.67 -3.54
C ALA A 364 10.75 11.20 -4.99
N LEU A 365 9.62 11.64 -5.53
CA LEU A 365 9.50 12.33 -6.81
C LEU A 365 9.23 13.82 -6.56
N ASN A 366 10.01 14.69 -7.17
CA ASN A 366 9.81 16.14 -7.17
C ASN A 366 10.07 16.66 -8.59
N ASP A 367 9.05 16.65 -9.47
CA ASP A 367 9.13 17.09 -10.87
C ASP A 367 10.41 16.64 -11.63
N ASP A 368 11.49 17.41 -11.56
CA ASP A 368 12.78 17.15 -12.20
C ASP A 368 13.80 16.35 -11.35
N HIS A 369 13.50 16.07 -10.08
CA HIS A 369 14.29 15.23 -9.17
C HIS A 369 13.55 13.95 -8.81
N MET A 370 14.34 12.89 -8.63
CA MET A 370 13.89 11.67 -7.98
C MET A 370 14.98 11.21 -7.02
N SER A 371 14.60 10.83 -5.80
CA SER A 371 15.51 10.25 -4.80
C SER A 371 15.04 8.86 -4.42
N ILE A 372 15.95 7.93 -4.18
CA ILE A 372 15.66 6.57 -3.69
C ILE A 372 16.64 6.23 -2.57
N ILE A 373 16.25 5.37 -1.63
CA ILE A 373 17.23 4.75 -0.73
C ILE A 373 17.75 3.48 -1.41
N ALA A 374 19.06 3.39 -1.63
CA ALA A 374 19.69 2.20 -2.20
C ALA A 374 19.49 1.03 -1.24
N ASN A 375 18.61 0.13 -1.59
CA ASN A 375 18.35 -1.13 -0.94
C ASN A 375 17.96 -2.10 -2.04
N ALA A 376 17.84 -3.37 -1.73
CA ALA A 376 17.51 -4.33 -2.76
C ALA A 376 16.21 -3.91 -3.50
N ILE A 377 15.24 -3.24 -2.84
CA ILE A 377 13.90 -2.86 -3.38
C ILE A 377 14.04 -1.85 -4.52
N ASN A 378 14.95 -0.91 -4.32
CA ASN A 378 15.25 0.15 -5.24
C ASN A 378 16.36 -0.22 -6.23
N GLU A 379 16.76 -1.49 -6.29
CA GLU A 379 17.51 -2.00 -7.43
C GLU A 379 16.61 -2.00 -8.69
N GLY A 380 17.20 -1.66 -9.84
CA GLY A 380 16.45 -1.61 -11.10
C GLY A 380 16.91 -0.53 -12.05
N THR A 381 16.18 -0.40 -13.17
CA THR A 381 16.47 0.58 -14.21
C THR A 381 15.49 1.73 -14.14
N TYR A 382 15.96 2.88 -13.69
CA TYR A 382 15.22 4.11 -13.65
C TYR A 382 15.39 4.88 -14.95
N THR A 383 14.30 5.39 -15.51
CA THR A 383 14.32 6.16 -16.76
C THR A 383 13.50 7.43 -16.59
N CYS A 384 14.09 8.57 -16.89
CA CYS A 384 13.38 9.81 -17.04
C CYS A 384 13.13 10.11 -18.51
N ILE A 385 11.91 10.54 -18.85
CA ILE A 385 11.54 11.03 -20.17
C ILE A 385 10.95 12.44 -20.03
N VAL A 386 11.52 13.41 -20.74
CA VAL A 386 10.93 14.76 -20.84
C VAL A 386 10.15 14.86 -22.14
N LYS A 387 8.86 15.17 -22.05
CA LYS A 387 7.98 15.31 -23.22
C LYS A 387 7.42 16.73 -23.33
N LYS A 388 7.26 17.21 -24.56
CA LYS A 388 6.48 18.41 -24.87
C LYS A 388 5.42 18.02 -25.89
N ARG A 389 4.14 18.10 -25.49
CA ARG A 389 3.02 17.47 -26.21
C ARG A 389 3.30 15.97 -26.40
N GLN A 390 3.25 15.46 -27.63
CA GLN A 390 3.52 14.06 -27.97
C GLN A 390 4.99 13.78 -28.33
N ARG A 391 5.88 14.79 -28.32
CA ARG A 391 7.28 14.63 -28.71
C ARG A 391 8.18 14.41 -27.50
N ILE A 392 8.97 13.33 -27.53
CA ILE A 392 10.04 13.08 -26.56
C ILE A 392 11.19 14.03 -26.86
N LEU A 393 11.55 14.88 -25.88
CA LEU A 393 12.68 15.81 -25.98
C LEU A 393 13.98 15.14 -25.57
N THR A 394 13.95 14.34 -24.50
CA THR A 394 15.13 13.63 -24.00
C THR A 394 14.73 12.42 -23.16
N THR A 395 15.66 11.48 -23.04
CA THR A 395 15.54 10.29 -22.22
C THR A 395 16.87 10.05 -21.50
N TYR A 396 16.81 9.91 -20.19
CA TYR A 396 17.97 9.58 -19.35
C TYR A 396 17.66 8.30 -18.58
N SER A 397 18.58 7.34 -18.57
CA SER A 397 18.39 6.08 -17.85
C SER A 397 19.55 5.81 -16.91
N TRP A 398 19.23 5.27 -15.74
CA TRP A 398 20.17 4.84 -14.71
C TRP A 398 19.82 3.43 -14.27
N ARG A 399 20.80 2.54 -14.19
CA ARG A 399 20.65 1.21 -13.60
C ARG A 399 21.30 1.24 -12.22
N ILE A 400 20.52 1.01 -11.18
CA ILE A 400 21.01 0.92 -9.81
C ILE A 400 21.26 -0.54 -9.48
N ARG A 401 22.39 -0.80 -8.83
CA ARG A 401 22.79 -2.07 -8.24
C ARG A 401 23.23 -1.81 -6.82
N VAL A 402 22.78 -2.63 -5.88
CA VAL A 402 23.24 -2.51 -4.50
C VAL A 402 24.54 -3.28 -4.34
N LYS A 403 25.50 -2.67 -3.63
CA LYS A 403 26.73 -3.34 -3.23
C LYS A 403 26.45 -4.10 -1.94
N ASN A 404 26.38 -5.43 -2.03
CA ASN A 404 26.37 -6.32 -0.88
C ASN A 404 27.66 -6.18 -0.08
#